data_AF-A0A0L7K2F3-F1
#
_entry.id   AF-A0A0L7K2F3-F1
#
_cell.length_a   1.000
_cell.length_b   1.000
_cell.length_c   1.000
_cell.angle_alpha   90.00
_cell.angle_beta   90.00
_cell.angle_gamma   90.00
#
_symmetry.space_group_name_H-M   'P 1'
#
loop_
_entity.id
_entity.type
_entity.pdbx_description
1 polymer ?
#
loop_
_entity_poly.entity_id
_entity_poly.type
_entity_poly.pdbx_seq_one_letter_code
_entity_poly.pdbx_strand_id
1 'polypeptide(L)'
;PWITNGLLKSIRYKDHLHLKAKNNPKNIVLLNSYKRYRNKCDSILQQAKDVYESKILKDANGDSKETWKCIKSICNLGSQRNKNIELLQKQDKPIDSLNQVNEYFSSIGKNLASCTLGKLNLTEEELASRVDSPKTAPLNSFFISLRNN
;
A
#
# COMPACT_ATOMS: atom_id res chain seq x y z
N PRO A 1 8.15 -15.40 -25.13
CA PRO A 1 9.01 -14.98 -23.99
C PRO A 1 9.80 -13.72 -24.34
N TRP A 2 9.59 -12.61 -23.61
CA TRP A 2 10.28 -11.32 -23.84
C TRP A 2 11.58 -11.18 -23.05
N ILE A 3 11.76 -11.98 -22.00
CA ILE A 3 13.00 -12.05 -21.23
C ILE A 3 13.98 -12.96 -21.95
N THR A 4 15.11 -12.41 -22.38
CA THR A 4 16.20 -13.13 -23.03
C THR A 4 17.27 -13.56 -22.03
N ASN A 5 18.12 -14.53 -22.40
CA ASN A 5 19.25 -14.93 -21.56
C ASN A 5 20.22 -13.77 -21.25
N GLY A 6 20.36 -12.80 -22.16
CA GLY A 6 21.16 -11.59 -21.93
C GLY A 6 20.55 -10.68 -20.86
N LEU A 7 19.21 -10.53 -20.86
CA LEU A 7 18.50 -9.79 -19.82
C LEU A 7 18.58 -10.52 -18.47
N LEU A 8 18.44 -11.84 -18.45
CA LEU A 8 18.64 -12.67 -17.26
C LEU A 8 20.03 -12.49 -16.65
N LYS A 9 21.08 -12.48 -17.47
CA LYS A 9 22.45 -12.18 -17.00
C LYS A 9 22.54 -10.77 -16.39
N SER A 10 21.90 -9.80 -17.03
CA SER A 10 21.87 -8.41 -16.55
C SER A 10 21.14 -8.27 -15.20
N ILE A 11 20.00 -8.94 -15.04
CA ILE A 11 19.24 -8.99 -13.79
C ILE A 11 20.08 -9.61 -12.68
N ARG A 12 20.71 -10.77 -12.94
CA ARG A 12 21.56 -11.45 -11.95
C ARG A 12 22.74 -10.57 -11.54
N TYR A 13 23.35 -9.86 -12.48
CA TYR A 13 24.44 -8.95 -12.18
C TYR A 13 23.98 -7.74 -11.36
N LYS A 14 22.79 -7.18 -11.65
CA LYS A 14 22.15 -6.14 -10.85
C LYS A 14 21.96 -6.60 -9.40
N ASP A 15 21.43 -7.81 -9.20
CA ASP A 15 21.14 -8.37 -7.88
C ASP A 15 22.44 -8.65 -7.10
N HIS A 16 23.46 -9.14 -7.78
CA HIS A 16 24.80 -9.30 -7.22
C HIS A 16 25.44 -7.95 -6.82
N LEU A 17 25.32 -6.92 -7.64
CA LEU A 17 25.77 -5.56 -7.30
C LEU A 17 25.00 -4.99 -6.10
N HIS A 18 23.69 -5.25 -6.02
CA HIS A 18 22.86 -4.85 -4.89
C HIS A 18 23.36 -5.48 -3.58
N LEU A 19 23.63 -6.79 -3.59
CA LEU A 19 24.19 -7.49 -2.43
C LEU A 19 25.54 -6.92 -2.01
N LYS A 20 26.44 -6.67 -2.99
CA LYS A 20 27.74 -6.06 -2.72
C LYS A 20 27.62 -4.67 -2.11
N ALA A 21 26.73 -3.83 -2.64
CA ALA A 21 26.47 -2.49 -2.12
C ALA A 21 25.86 -2.52 -0.71
N LYS A 22 24.93 -3.45 -0.45
CA LYS A 22 24.32 -3.66 0.87
C LYS A 22 25.35 -4.08 1.92
N ASN A 23 26.30 -4.94 1.55
CA ASN A 23 27.35 -5.41 2.46
C ASN A 23 28.43 -4.34 2.73
N ASN A 24 28.55 -3.31 1.87
CA ASN A 24 29.56 -2.27 1.97
C ASN A 24 28.93 -0.87 1.93
N PRO A 25 28.13 -0.48 2.95
CA PRO A 25 27.32 0.74 2.91
C PRO A 25 28.16 2.03 2.86
N LYS A 26 29.42 1.99 3.31
CA LYS A 26 30.34 3.14 3.28
C LYS A 26 31.03 3.33 1.92
N ASN A 27 30.90 2.38 0.99
CA ASN A 27 31.51 2.48 -0.34
C ASN A 27 30.59 3.23 -1.31
N ILE A 28 30.77 4.54 -1.39
CA ILE A 28 29.97 5.45 -2.23
C ILE A 28 30.12 5.12 -3.72
N VAL A 29 31.32 4.72 -4.16
CA VAL A 29 31.58 4.37 -5.56
C VAL A 29 30.76 3.15 -5.98
N LEU A 30 30.71 2.13 -5.12
CA LEU A 30 29.92 0.92 -5.35
C LEU A 30 28.42 1.22 -5.35
N LEU A 31 27.94 2.07 -4.43
CA LEU A 31 26.54 2.50 -4.39
C LEU A 31 26.13 3.24 -5.66
N ASN A 32 26.97 4.17 -6.12
CA ASN A 32 26.72 4.93 -7.35
C ASN A 32 26.76 4.03 -8.59
N SER A 33 27.69 3.07 -8.64
CA SER A 33 27.78 2.08 -9.71
C SER A 33 26.54 1.20 -9.76
N TYR A 34 26.07 0.70 -8.60
CA TYR A 34 24.83 -0.04 -8.50
C TYR A 34 23.62 0.78 -8.98
N LYS A 35 23.47 2.03 -8.52
CA LYS A 35 22.37 2.91 -8.94
C LYS A 35 22.35 3.12 -10.45
N ARG A 36 23.51 3.43 -11.05
CA ARG A 36 23.65 3.60 -12.51
C ARG A 36 23.27 2.32 -13.26
N TYR A 37 23.80 1.18 -12.81
CA TYR A 37 23.51 -0.11 -13.43
C TYR A 37 22.04 -0.50 -13.31
N ARG A 38 21.44 -0.34 -12.12
CA ARG A 38 20.01 -0.57 -11.88
C ARG A 38 19.16 0.22 -12.85
N ASN A 39 19.37 1.53 -12.96
CA ASN A 39 18.60 2.39 -13.85
C ASN A 39 18.72 1.96 -15.31
N LYS A 40 19.93 1.58 -15.75
CA LYS A 40 20.15 1.07 -17.11
C LYS A 40 19.46 -0.26 -17.33
N CYS A 41 19.58 -1.19 -16.39
CA CYS A 41 18.94 -2.51 -16.45
C CYS A 41 17.41 -2.37 -16.51
N ASP A 42 16.82 -1.54 -15.63
CA ASP A 42 15.39 -1.27 -15.58
C ASP A 42 14.91 -0.65 -16.91
N SER A 43 15.66 0.30 -17.47
CA SER A 43 15.36 0.90 -18.77
C SER A 43 15.36 -0.12 -19.91
N ILE A 44 16.35 -1.03 -19.95
CA ILE A 44 16.40 -2.08 -20.98
C ILE A 44 15.26 -3.08 -20.79
N LEU A 45 14.93 -3.47 -19.55
CA LEU A 45 13.79 -4.35 -19.28
C LEU A 45 12.48 -3.74 -19.76
N GLN A 46 12.28 -2.45 -19.48
CA GLN A 46 11.09 -1.73 -19.93
C GLN A 46 10.99 -1.73 -21.46
N GLN A 47 12.07 -1.38 -22.16
CA GLN A 47 12.10 -1.41 -23.62
C GLN A 47 11.82 -2.80 -24.20
N ALA A 48 12.41 -3.84 -23.62
CA ALA A 48 12.17 -5.21 -24.07
C ALA A 48 10.70 -5.63 -23.88
N LYS A 49 10.08 -5.21 -22.77
CA LYS A 49 8.66 -5.41 -22.50
C LYS A 49 7.80 -4.64 -23.50
N ASP A 50 8.07 -3.35 -23.72
CA ASP A 50 7.30 -2.50 -24.62
C ASP A 50 7.31 -3.04 -26.06
N VAL A 51 8.47 -3.49 -26.54
CA VAL A 51 8.61 -4.10 -27.87
C VAL A 51 7.77 -5.37 -27.98
N TYR A 52 7.76 -6.21 -26.96
CA TYR A 52 6.97 -7.43 -26.93
C TYR A 52 5.47 -7.17 -26.89
N GLU A 53 5.02 -6.28 -26.01
CA GLU A 53 3.60 -5.92 -25.88
C GLU A 53 3.09 -5.25 -27.16
N SER A 54 3.89 -4.36 -27.75
CA SER A 54 3.60 -3.76 -29.05
C SER A 54 3.49 -4.79 -30.16
N LYS A 55 4.35 -5.82 -30.15
CA LYS A 55 4.27 -6.92 -31.13
C LYS A 55 2.98 -7.71 -30.97
N ILE A 56 2.63 -8.12 -29.75
CA ILE A 56 1.41 -8.88 -29.50
C ILE A 56 0.16 -8.09 -29.92
N LEU A 57 0.10 -6.79 -29.63
CA LEU A 57 -1.02 -5.95 -30.03
C LEU A 57 -1.13 -5.82 -31.55
N LYS A 58 0.00 -5.74 -32.26
CA LYS A 58 0.03 -5.76 -33.73
C LYS A 58 -0.44 -7.11 -34.30
N ASP A 59 -0.01 -8.20 -33.68
CA ASP A 59 -0.38 -9.56 -34.10
C ASP A 59 -1.88 -9.85 -33.87
N ALA A 60 -2.49 -9.22 -32.88
CA ALA A 60 -3.93 -9.32 -32.59
C ALA A 60 -4.81 -8.37 -33.43
N ASN A 61 -4.21 -7.59 -34.35
CA ASN A 61 -4.93 -6.63 -35.17
C ASN A 61 -6.00 -7.31 -36.04
N GLY A 62 -7.22 -6.77 -36.05
CA GLY A 62 -8.35 -7.34 -36.77
C GLY A 62 -9.19 -8.35 -35.95
N ASP A 63 -8.72 -8.80 -34.79
CA ASP A 63 -9.49 -9.60 -33.83
C ASP A 63 -9.72 -8.81 -32.53
N SER A 64 -10.92 -8.24 -32.39
CA SER A 64 -11.32 -7.47 -31.21
C SER A 64 -11.29 -8.28 -29.91
N LYS A 65 -11.55 -9.60 -29.98
CA LYS A 65 -11.57 -10.47 -28.80
C LYS A 65 -10.16 -10.75 -28.31
N GLU A 66 -9.24 -11.06 -29.22
CA GLU A 66 -7.83 -11.27 -28.89
C GLU A 66 -7.15 -9.96 -28.48
N THR A 67 -7.47 -8.84 -29.12
CA THR A 67 -7.00 -7.50 -28.71
C THR A 67 -7.40 -7.21 -27.26
N TRP A 68 -8.67 -7.46 -26.90
CA TRP A 68 -9.15 -7.24 -25.53
C TRP A 68 -8.52 -8.18 -24.51
N LYS A 69 -8.22 -9.43 -24.88
CA LYS A 69 -7.44 -10.35 -24.03
C LYS A 69 -6.03 -9.83 -23.81
N CYS A 70 -5.35 -9.34 -24.85
CA CYS A 70 -4.01 -8.78 -24.75
C CYS A 70 -3.99 -7.56 -23.83
N ILE A 71 -4.94 -6.63 -23.99
CA ILE A 71 -5.07 -5.44 -23.12
C ILE A 71 -5.29 -5.85 -21.65
N LYS A 72 -6.19 -6.80 -21.39
CA LYS A 72 -6.42 -7.30 -20.03
C LYS A 72 -5.17 -7.92 -19.40
N SER A 73 -4.36 -8.60 -20.21
CA SER A 73 -3.08 -9.18 -19.79
C SER A 73 -2.04 -8.09 -19.47
N ILE A 74 -1.85 -7.11 -20.37
CA ILE A 74 -0.87 -6.03 -20.23
C ILE A 74 -1.18 -5.17 -19.00
N CYS A 75 -2.44 -4.79 -18.84
CA CYS A 75 -2.91 -3.94 -17.75
C CYS A 75 -3.23 -4.72 -16.47
N ASN A 76 -2.92 -6.02 -16.41
CA ASN A 76 -3.15 -6.89 -15.26
C ASN A 76 -4.58 -6.86 -14.68
N LEU A 77 -5.60 -6.63 -15.52
CA LEU A 77 -7.00 -6.57 -15.08
C LEU A 77 -7.60 -7.96 -14.79
N GLY A 78 -6.93 -9.02 -15.23
CA GLY A 78 -7.37 -10.40 -15.03
C GLY A 78 -6.96 -11.01 -13.69
N SER A 79 -6.16 -10.31 -12.88
CA SER A 79 -5.72 -10.84 -11.59
C SER A 79 -6.93 -10.91 -10.66
N GLN A 80 -7.39 -12.13 -10.38
CA GLN A 80 -8.34 -12.39 -9.30
C GLN A 80 -7.71 -11.76 -8.05
N ARG A 81 -8.27 -10.63 -7.58
CA ARG A 81 -7.91 -10.14 -6.25
C ARG A 81 -8.32 -11.27 -5.32
N ASN A 82 -7.35 -11.86 -4.62
CA ASN A 82 -7.65 -12.72 -3.49
C ASN A 82 -8.59 -11.90 -2.61
N LYS A 83 -9.86 -12.27 -2.58
CA LYS A 83 -10.82 -11.66 -1.67
C LYS A 83 -10.22 -11.97 -0.29
N ASN A 84 -9.75 -10.94 0.42
CA ASN A 84 -9.28 -11.13 1.78
C ASN A 84 -10.54 -11.46 2.60
N ILE A 85 -10.81 -12.76 2.72
CA ILE A 85 -11.96 -13.32 3.42
C ILE A 85 -11.61 -13.68 4.86
N GLU A 86 -10.36 -13.45 5.29
CA GLU A 86 -9.88 -13.78 6.64
C GLU A 86 -10.73 -13.10 7.71
N LEU A 87 -11.11 -11.84 7.48
CA LEU A 87 -12.01 -11.09 8.36
C LEU A 87 -13.45 -11.63 8.35
N LEU A 88 -13.90 -12.24 7.25
CA LEU A 88 -15.25 -12.79 7.11
C LEU A 88 -15.37 -14.22 7.66
N GLN A 89 -14.25 -14.88 7.92
CA GLN A 89 -14.15 -16.26 8.44
C GLN A 89 -13.84 -16.30 9.94
N LYS A 90 -13.75 -15.15 10.61
CA LYS A 90 -13.36 -15.08 12.02
C LYS A 90 -14.46 -15.58 12.97
N GLN A 91 -15.71 -15.59 12.51
CA GLN A 91 -16.89 -16.11 13.20
C GLN A 91 -17.71 -16.97 12.24
N ASP A 92 -18.55 -17.85 12.79
CA ASP A 92 -19.42 -18.75 12.01
C ASP A 92 -20.38 -17.99 11.06
N LYS A 93 -20.75 -16.76 11.43
CA LYS A 93 -21.55 -15.88 10.58
C LYS A 93 -20.75 -14.63 10.19
N PRO A 94 -20.77 -14.24 8.89
CA PRO A 94 -20.10 -13.02 8.43
C PRO A 94 -20.56 -11.76 9.16
N ILE A 95 -21.84 -11.70 9.56
CA ILE A 95 -22.41 -10.55 10.28
C ILE A 95 -21.79 -10.37 11.66
N ASP A 96 -21.48 -11.46 12.36
CA ASP A 96 -20.90 -11.41 13.70
C ASP A 96 -19.44 -10.93 13.65
N SER A 97 -18.71 -11.31 12.59
CA SER A 97 -17.37 -10.78 12.33
C SER A 97 -17.39 -9.26 12.08
N LEU A 98 -18.37 -8.76 11.34
CA LEU A 98 -18.55 -7.33 11.11
C LEU A 98 -18.94 -6.59 12.40
N ASN A 99 -19.82 -7.19 13.21
CA ASN A 99 -20.21 -6.63 14.50
C ASN A 99 -19.00 -6.48 15.44
N GLN A 100 -18.09 -7.46 15.47
CA GLN A 100 -16.87 -7.36 16.26
C GLN A 100 -15.96 -6.21 15.80
N VAL A 101 -15.84 -5.98 14.48
CA VAL A 101 -15.09 -4.85 13.94
C VAL A 101 -15.76 -3.53 14.32
N ASN A 102 -17.08 -3.44 14.19
CA ASN A 102 -17.85 -2.25 14.56
C ASN A 102 -17.74 -1.95 16.06
N GLU A 103 -17.81 -2.98 16.90
CA GLU A 103 -17.66 -2.86 18.36
C GLU A 103 -16.26 -2.37 18.73
N TYR A 104 -15.21 -2.89 18.08
CA TYR A 104 -13.85 -2.41 18.28
C TYR A 104 -13.71 -0.92 17.95
N PHE A 105 -14.13 -0.50 16.76
CA PHE A 105 -13.97 0.90 16.34
C PHE A 105 -14.91 1.89 17.06
N SER A 106 -16.07 1.43 17.54
CA SER A 106 -16.96 2.27 18.35
C SER A 106 -16.51 2.40 19.81
N SER A 107 -15.83 1.38 20.36
CA SER A 107 -15.37 1.36 21.75
C SER A 107 -13.95 1.88 21.95
N ILE A 108 -13.09 1.83 20.93
CA ILE A 108 -11.67 2.22 21.06
C ILE A 108 -11.49 3.65 21.54
N GLY A 109 -12.32 4.59 21.09
CA GLY A 109 -12.26 5.99 21.54
C GLY A 109 -12.52 6.11 23.05
N LYS A 110 -13.57 5.44 23.55
CA LYS A 110 -13.90 5.42 24.98
C LYS A 110 -12.80 4.75 25.81
N ASN A 111 -12.27 3.63 25.33
CA ASN A 111 -11.20 2.89 26.00
C ASN A 111 -9.88 3.68 26.05
N LEU A 112 -9.56 4.43 25.00
CA LEU A 112 -8.39 5.30 24.98
C LEU A 112 -8.57 6.48 25.94
N ALA A 113 -9.74 7.14 25.89
CA ALA A 113 -10.07 8.26 26.78
C ALA A 113 -9.96 7.84 28.27
N SER A 114 -10.60 6.73 28.65
CA SER A 114 -10.54 6.22 30.02
C SER A 114 -9.11 5.90 30.46
N CYS A 115 -8.31 5.27 29.59
CA CYS A 115 -6.91 5.00 29.86
C CYS A 115 -6.08 6.27 30.03
N THR A 116 -6.32 7.31 29.23
CA THR A 116 -5.61 8.60 29.36
C THR A 116 -6.01 9.33 30.64
N LEU A 117 -7.29 9.36 30.98
CA LEU A 117 -7.81 10.00 32.19
C LEU A 117 -7.30 9.31 33.45
N GLY A 118 -7.28 7.97 33.46
CA GLY A 118 -6.73 7.18 34.57
C GLY A 118 -5.22 7.41 34.78
N LYS A 119 -4.46 7.67 33.71
CA LYS A 119 -3.04 8.04 33.83
C LYS A 119 -2.84 9.45 34.38
N LEU A 120 -3.76 10.35 34.10
CA LEU A 120 -3.69 11.74 34.54
C LEU A 120 -4.31 11.96 35.92
N ASN A 121 -5.06 10.97 36.46
CA ASN A 121 -5.89 11.10 37.65
C ASN A 121 -6.82 12.33 37.58
N LEU A 122 -7.38 12.60 36.39
CA LEU A 122 -8.27 13.71 36.14
C LEU A 122 -9.63 13.22 35.68
N THR A 123 -10.68 13.94 36.04
CA THR A 123 -12.01 13.73 35.46
C THR A 123 -12.12 14.42 34.10
N GLU A 124 -13.08 13.98 33.27
CA GLU A 124 -13.37 14.62 31.99
C GLU A 124 -13.72 16.11 32.15
N GLU A 125 -14.39 16.45 33.24
CA GLU A 125 -14.82 17.81 33.59
C GLU A 125 -13.62 18.70 33.94
N GLU A 126 -12.67 18.18 34.73
CA GLU A 126 -11.43 18.87 35.07
C GLU A 126 -10.55 19.08 33.83
N LEU A 127 -10.46 18.08 32.94
CA LEU A 127 -9.72 18.19 31.70
C LEU A 127 -10.35 19.23 30.75
N ALA A 128 -11.68 19.22 30.62
CA ALA A 128 -12.41 20.18 29.81
C ALA A 128 -12.22 21.63 30.30
N SER A 129 -12.10 21.83 31.62
CA SER A 129 -11.85 23.15 32.22
C SER A 129 -10.43 23.70 31.95
N ARG A 130 -9.47 22.82 31.63
CA ARG A 130 -8.07 23.19 31.32
C ARG A 130 -7.82 23.49 29.84
N VAL A 131 -8.80 23.18 28.98
CA VAL A 131 -8.73 23.53 27.56
C VAL A 131 -9.20 24.98 27.40
N ASP A 132 -8.27 25.93 27.54
CA ASP A 132 -8.53 27.31 27.12
C ASP A 132 -8.80 27.31 25.62
N SER A 133 -10.02 27.71 25.23
CA SER A 133 -10.45 27.71 23.84
C SER A 133 -9.78 28.87 23.08
N PRO A 134 -8.92 28.65 22.06
CA PRO A 134 -8.68 29.68 21.07
C PRO A 134 -9.97 29.79 20.24
N LYS A 135 -10.59 30.97 20.19
CA LYS A 135 -11.79 31.28 19.38
C LYS A 135 -11.62 31.09 17.86
N THR A 136 -10.55 30.44 17.41
CA THR A 136 -10.12 30.43 16.01
C THR A 136 -9.52 29.08 15.61
N ALA A 137 -10.35 28.03 15.59
CA ALA A 137 -10.07 26.88 14.74
C ALA A 137 -11.39 26.26 14.25
N PRO A 138 -11.49 25.81 12.99
CA PRO A 138 -12.74 25.42 12.33
C PRO A 138 -13.18 24.00 12.74
N LEU A 139 -12.94 23.65 14.00
CA LEU A 139 -13.05 22.31 14.56
C LEU A 139 -13.81 22.42 15.89
N ASN A 140 -15.10 22.77 15.80
CA ASN A 140 -16.16 22.13 16.62
C ASN A 140 -16.22 20.61 16.31
N SER A 141 -15.05 19.98 16.21
CA SER A 141 -14.83 18.71 15.54
C SER A 141 -15.16 17.59 16.51
N PHE A 142 -16.35 17.05 16.27
CA PHE A 142 -16.84 15.74 16.65
C PHE A 142 -17.40 15.51 18.06
N PHE A 143 -16.93 16.15 19.13
CA PHE A 143 -17.30 15.68 20.48
C PHE A 143 -18.17 16.60 21.35
N ILE A 144 -18.44 17.85 20.97
CA ILE A 144 -19.12 18.84 21.85
C ILE A 144 -20.59 19.12 21.46
N SER A 145 -21.16 18.46 20.44
CA SER A 145 -22.51 18.83 19.95
C SER A 145 -23.71 18.06 20.53
N LEU A 146 -23.51 17.13 21.48
CA LEU A 146 -24.63 16.39 22.09
C LEU A 146 -24.82 16.74 23.56
N ARG A 147 -25.23 17.99 23.82
CA ARG A 147 -25.90 18.33 25.07
C ARG A 147 -26.89 19.46 24.79
N ASN A 148 -28.12 19.09 24.47
CA ASN A 148 -29.35 19.84 24.72
C ASN A 148 -30.56 18.92 24.48
N ASN A 149 -30.96 18.23 25.55
CA ASN A 149 -32.34 18.13 26.05
C ASN A 149 -32.28 17.55 27.46
#